data_AF-A0A956NRN4-F1
#
_entry.id   AF-A0A956NRN4-F1
#
_cell.length_a   1.000
_cell.length_b   1.000
_cell.length_c   1.000
_cell.angle_alpha   90.00
_cell.angle_beta   90.00
_cell.angle_gamma   90.00
#
_symmetry.space_group_name_H-M   'P 1'
#
loop_
_entity.id
_entity.type
_entity.pdbx_description
1 polymer ?
#
loop_
_entity_poly.entity_id
_entity_poly.type
_entity_poly.pdbx_seq_one_letter_code
_entity_poly.pdbx_strand_id
1 'polypeptide(L)' 'PVSESQLEFSSGDTYQLTINSTGGGNSGGPMFDASGRVIGIYFAGRRTDAQISFALPIRYGLELMSVAPNSN' A
#
# COMPACT_ATOMS: atom_id res chain seq x y z
N PRO A 1 24.90 8.67 10.63
CA PRO A 1 23.48 8.73 11.06
C PRO A 1 22.69 9.61 10.09
N VAL A 2 21.77 9.01 9.33
CA VAL A 2 20.81 9.78 8.53
C VAL A 2 19.78 10.41 9.47
N SER A 3 19.56 11.71 9.34
CA SER A 3 18.57 12.45 10.13
C SER A 3 17.17 11.94 9.81
N GLU A 4 16.38 11.59 10.83
CA GLU A 4 15.01 11.06 10.69
C GLU A 4 14.07 11.95 9.86
N SER A 5 14.42 13.23 9.69
CA SER A 5 13.71 14.21 8.86
C SER A 5 13.80 13.98 7.35
N GLN A 6 14.65 13.05 6.89
CA GLN A 6 14.76 12.62 5.49
C GLN A 6 14.62 11.11 5.33
N LEU A 7 13.74 10.48 6.10
CA LEU A 7 13.06 9.29 5.59
C LEU A 7 12.16 9.73 4.43
N GLU A 8 12.80 10.12 3.32
CA GLU A 8 12.24 9.95 1.99
C GLU A 8 11.64 8.56 2.01
N PHE A 9 10.32 8.47 1.88
CA PHE A 9 9.67 7.19 1.66
C PHE A 9 10.20 6.74 0.30
N SER A 10 11.36 6.07 0.28
CA SER A 10 11.87 5.39 -0.88
C SER A 10 10.73 4.47 -1.24
N SER A 11 10.06 4.80 -2.35
CA SER A 11 8.86 4.16 -2.83
C SER A 11 9.24 2.77 -3.35
N GLY A 12 9.83 1.95 -2.48
CA GLY A 12 9.90 0.52 -2.66
C GLY A 12 8.54 0.06 -3.14
N ASP A 13 8.55 -1.03 -3.88
CA ASP A 13 7.42 -1.61 -4.59
C ASP A 13 6.05 -1.42 -3.88
N THR A 14 5.36 -0.33 -4.25
CA THR A 14 4.12 0.14 -3.63
C THR A 14 3.22 0.72 -4.71
N TYR A 15 1.92 0.62 -4.50
CA TYR A 15 0.95 1.36 -5.30
C TYR A 15 0.75 2.75 -4.69
N GLN A 16 0.86 3.77 -5.53
CA GLN A 16 0.46 5.14 -5.21
C GLN A 16 -0.86 5.45 -5.92
N LEU A 17 -1.86 5.86 -5.16
CA LEU A 17 -3.18 6.16 -5.71
C LEU A 17 -3.72 7.50 -5.20
N THR A 18 -4.49 8.18 -6.06
CA THR A 18 -5.21 9.42 -5.74
C THR A 18 -6.59 9.12 -5.15
N ILE A 19 -6.63 8.27 -4.11
CA ILE A 19 -7.86 7.95 -3.39
C ILE A 19 -8.06 9.00 -2.30
N ASN A 20 -9.25 9.60 -2.26
CA ASN A 20 -9.68 10.49 -1.19
C ASN A 20 -10.12 9.69 0.05
N SER A 21 -9.19 8.92 0.62
CA SER A 21 -9.44 8.23 1.90
C SER A 21 -9.35 9.25 3.04
N THR A 22 -10.49 9.57 3.64
CA THR A 22 -10.57 10.57 4.71
C THR A 22 -10.52 9.90 6.09
N GLY A 23 -9.46 10.18 6.85
CA GLY A 23 -9.38 9.83 8.28
C GLY A 23 -8.61 8.54 8.60
N GLY A 24 -8.40 8.31 9.89
CA GLY A 24 -7.80 7.07 10.40
C GLY A 24 -8.76 5.89 10.31
N GLY A 25 -8.23 4.66 10.40
CA GLY A 25 -9.02 3.42 10.38
C GLY A 25 -8.98 2.64 9.06
N ASN A 26 -8.43 3.22 8.00
CA ASN A 26 -8.25 2.54 6.71
C ASN A 26 -7.00 1.63 6.68
N SER A 27 -6.06 1.82 7.61
CA SER A 27 -4.83 1.02 7.75
C SER A 27 -5.13 -0.47 7.88
N GLY A 28 -4.48 -1.28 7.05
CA GLY A 28 -4.69 -2.72 6.95
C GLY A 28 -5.83 -3.15 6.00
N GLY A 29 -6.60 -2.20 5.48
CA GLY A 29 -7.72 -2.49 4.59
C GLY A 29 -7.28 -3.01 3.21
N PRO A 30 -8.06 -3.93 2.61
CA PRO A 30 -7.78 -4.43 1.27
C PRO A 30 -8.04 -3.35 0.20
N MET A 31 -7.22 -3.34 -0.84
CA MET A 31 -7.45 -2.61 -2.07
C MET A 31 -7.96 -3.54 -3.16
N PHE A 32 -8.99 -3.12 -3.87
CA PHE A 32 -9.62 -3.93 -4.92
C PHE A 32 -9.39 -3.34 -6.31
N ASP A 33 -9.26 -4.20 -7.32
CA ASP A 33 -9.38 -3.79 -8.71
C ASP A 33 -10.86 -3.70 -9.16
N ALA A 34 -11.08 -3.32 -10.42
CA ALA A 34 -12.41 -3.19 -11.00
C ALA A 34 -13.22 -4.50 -11.06
N SER A 35 -12.57 -5.66 -10.87
CA SER A 35 -13.21 -6.98 -10.80
C SER A 35 -13.46 -7.43 -9.35
N GLY A 36 -13.14 -6.60 -8.35
CA GLY A 36 -13.28 -6.95 -6.94
C GLY A 36 -12.18 -7.87 -6.40
N ARG A 37 -11.06 -8.03 -7.10
CA ARG A 37 -9.92 -8.83 -6.62
C ARG A 37 -9.04 -7.99 -5.70
N VAL A 38 -8.55 -8.57 -4.60
CA VAL A 38 -7.60 -7.88 -3.71
C VAL A 38 -6.26 -7.75 -4.43
N ILE A 39 -5.77 -6.53 -4.58
CA ILE A 39 -4.49 -6.20 -5.24
C ILE A 39 -3.47 -5.58 -4.29
N GLY A 40 -3.88 -5.10 -3.12
CA GLY A 40 -2.94 -4.54 -2.15
C GLY A 40 -3.54 -4.31 -0.76
N ILE A 41 -2.70 -3.82 0.15
CA ILE A 41 -3.05 -3.53 1.55
C ILE A 41 -2.72 -2.07 1.83
N TYR A 42 -3.73 -1.26 2.14
CA TYR A 42 -3.57 0.16 2.48
C TYR A 42 -2.77 0.27 3.78
N PHE A 43 -1.70 1.08 3.80
CA PHE A 43 -0.89 1.26 5.02
C PHE A 43 -0.67 2.73 5.39
N ALA A 44 -0.67 3.63 4.42
CA ALA A 44 -0.41 5.06 4.68
C ALA A 44 -1.16 5.96 3.70
N GLY A 45 -1.36 7.21 4.14
CA GLY A 45 -1.79 8.29 3.28
C GLY A 45 -1.02 9.56 3.61
N ARG A 46 -0.77 10.39 2.61
CA ARG A 46 -0.10 11.69 2.76
C ARG A 46 -0.98 12.79 2.20
N ARG A 47 -1.12 13.86 2.96
CA ARG A 47 -1.79 15.09 2.53
C ARG A 47 -0.72 16.12 2.16
N THR A 48 -0.67 16.48 0.89
CA THR A 48 0.03 17.66 0.38
C THR A 48 -1.00 18.54 -0.34
N ASP A 49 -0.73 18.95 -1.57
CA ASP A 49 -1.71 19.60 -2.46
C ASP A 49 -2.79 18.61 -2.94
N ALA A 50 -2.53 17.31 -2.82
CA ALA A 50 -3.47 16.23 -3.09
C ALA A 50 -3.47 15.20 -1.95
N GLN A 51 -4.57 14.45 -1.81
CA GLN A 51 -4.60 13.26 -0.97
C GLN A 51 -3.98 12.10 -1.76
N ILE A 52 -2.87 11.59 -1.24
CA ILE A 52 -2.18 10.42 -1.78
C ILE A 52 -2.38 9.27 -0.80
N SER A 53 -2.64 8.08 -1.31
CA SER A 53 -2.70 6.83 -0.56
C SER A 53 -1.63 5.87 -1.06
N PHE A 54 -1.11 5.06 -0.14
CA PHE A 54 -0.09 4.06 -0.41
C PHE A 54 -0.56 2.68 0.03
N ALA A 55 -0.25 1.68 -0.81
CA ALA A 55 -0.52 0.29 -0.51
C ALA A 55 0.64 -0.63 -0.84
N LEU A 56 0.80 -1.67 -0.03
CA LEU A 56 1.68 -2.79 -0.29
C LEU A 56 1.02 -3.70 -1.35
N PRO A 57 1.71 -4.13 -2.41
CA PRO A 57 1.18 -5.10 -3.35
C PRO A 57 0.83 -6.43 -2.67
N ILE A 58 -0.31 -7.02 -3.02
CA ILE A 58 -0.82 -8.23 -2.35
C ILE A 58 0.14 -9.42 -2.41
N ARG A 59 1.04 -9.46 -3.41
CA ARG A 59 2.09 -10.48 -3.54
C ARG A 59 2.93 -10.62 -2.27
N TYR A 60 3.21 -9.53 -1.56
CA TYR A 60 3.97 -9.59 -0.31
C TYR A 60 3.18 -10.25 0.81
N GLY A 61 1.88 -9.99 0.91
CA GLY A 61 1.01 -10.70 1.85
C GLY A 61 0.96 -12.20 1.55
N LEU A 62 0.82 -12.57 0.27
CA LEU A 62 0.79 -13.96 -0.16
C LEU A 62 2.11 -14.69 0.12
N GLU A 63 3.24 -14.04 -0.16
CA GLU A 63 4.58 -14.56 0.13
C GLU A 63 4.77 -14.82 1.63
N LEU A 64 4.43 -13.83 2.48
CA LEU A 64 4.53 -13.95 3.94
C LEU A 64 3.64 -15.05 4.53
N MET A 65 2.48 -15.29 3.91
CA MET A 65 1.56 -16.33 4.34
C MET A 65 1.91 -17.71 3.78
N SER A 66 2.95 -17.83 2.94
CA SER A 66 3.24 -19.05 2.17
C SER A 66 2.07 -19.50 1.30
N VAL A 67 1.21 -18.56 0.88
CA VAL A 67 0.07 -18.77 -0.03
C VAL A 67 0.43 -18.32 -1.45
N ALA A 68 1.73 -18.16 -1.74
CA ALA A 68 2.18 -17.82 -3.07
C ALA A 68 1.60 -18.83 -4.09
N PRO A 69 1.02 -18.36 -5.22
CA PRO A 69 0.54 -19.26 -6.26
C PRO A 69 1.70 -20.16 -6.66
N ASN A 70 1.49 -21.48 -6.62
CA ASN A 70 2.48 -22.42 -7.14
C ASN A 70 2.74 -22.04 -8.60
N SER A 71 3.91 -21.49 -8.89
CA SER A 71 4.41 -21.33 -10.25
C SER A 71 4.80 -22.72 -10.74
N ASN A 72 3.86 -23.39 -11.44
CA ASN A 72 4.16 -24.55 -12.28
C ASN A 72 4.86 -24.11 -13.56
#